data_AF-A0A917JV11-F1
#
_entry.id   AF-A0A917JV11-F1
#
_cell.length_a   1.000
_cell.length_b   1.000
_cell.length_c   1.000
_cell.angle_alpha   90.00
_cell.angle_beta   90.00
_cell.angle_gamma   90.00
#
_symmetry.space_group_name_H-M   'P 1'
#
loop_
_entity.id
_entity.type
_entity.pdbx_description
1 polymer ?
#
loop_
_entity_poly.entity_id
_entity_poly.type
_entity_poly.pdbx_seq_one_letter_code
_entity_poly.pdbx_strand_id
1 'polypeptide(L)'
;MEHIGLEITLLIILMVLAVNLVFQAFKLPVILGYLIAGIGIGPHGLGLITDTHAIQQIAEFGVVLLMFTIGLEFSLTRLIQLRYPVFVLGGMQVITSIAITVLIGLCFKMKLVESLVIGFVVSMSSTALVVKQLSHQAETQTKYGINTIGVLLFQDLAFIPILVIISSLSGIDQTPLWETLTWSFLRGLLAIVLILAIGRWLLQPLFHRIKKINTTELFTLTVLLVALGSAWITEKLGMTYALGAFLSGIMLGETEFRTQIQEEVRPFRDLLLGLFFVSVGMLANVATWGETWFWIAITLFAVMVGKSLLIILLSQASGYDRETSLRSGIILAEGGEFGFAILAIALDNQILPLSYGQVVLGALLISFGFAPILIKYNATIARKILKR
;
A
#
# COMPACT_ATOMS: atom_id res chain seq x y z
N MET A 1 26.38 -1.57 -27.94
CA MET A 1 25.86 -2.02 -26.62
C MET A 1 25.13 -0.90 -25.85
N GLU A 2 25.22 0.37 -26.25
CA GLU A 2 24.55 1.49 -25.55
C GLU A 2 23.06 1.72 -25.88
N HIS A 3 22.52 1.14 -26.96
CA HIS A 3 21.11 1.34 -27.36
C HIS A 3 20.10 0.47 -26.60
N ILE A 4 20.54 -0.59 -25.92
CA ILE A 4 19.66 -1.56 -25.23
C ILE A 4 18.88 -0.88 -24.10
N GLY A 5 19.51 0.02 -23.33
CA GLY A 5 18.85 0.71 -22.22
C GLY A 5 17.74 1.67 -22.66
N LEU A 6 17.98 2.45 -23.72
CA LEU A 6 16.98 3.38 -24.26
C LEU A 6 15.83 2.63 -24.92
N GLU A 7 16.13 1.58 -25.69
CA GLU A 7 15.11 0.73 -26.32
C GLU A 7 14.19 0.07 -25.29
N ILE A 8 14.76 -0.52 -24.23
CA ILE A 8 13.99 -1.12 -23.13
C ILE A 8 13.13 -0.05 -22.44
N THR A 9 13.70 1.13 -22.15
CA THR A 9 12.96 2.23 -21.50
C THR A 9 11.80 2.71 -22.36
N LEU A 10 12.01 2.92 -23.66
CA LEU A 10 10.97 3.30 -24.60
C LEU A 10 9.88 2.23 -24.70
N LEU A 11 10.26 0.95 -24.69
CA LEU A 11 9.32 -0.15 -24.73
C LEU A 11 8.46 -0.21 -23.46
N ILE A 12 9.06 -0.05 -22.27
CA ILE A 12 8.33 0.03 -21.00
C ILE A 12 7.31 1.18 -21.04
N ILE A 13 7.75 2.38 -21.44
CA ILE A 13 6.88 3.56 -21.53
C ILE A 13 5.75 3.30 -22.53
N LEU A 14 6.06 2.74 -23.71
CA LEU A 14 5.07 2.45 -24.75
C LEU A 14 4.03 1.43 -24.26
N MET A 15 4.46 0.36 -23.61
CA MET A 15 3.57 -0.67 -23.06
C MET A 15 2.68 -0.11 -21.96
N VAL A 16 3.27 0.61 -21.00
CA VAL A 16 2.53 1.29 -19.93
C VAL A 16 1.51 2.27 -20.51
N LEU A 17 1.90 3.07 -21.51
CA LEU A 17 1.02 4.03 -22.16
C LEU A 17 -0.12 3.32 -22.88
N ALA A 18 0.18 2.31 -23.70
CA ALA A 18 -0.81 1.55 -24.45
C ALA A 18 -1.84 0.88 -23.54
N VAL A 19 -1.37 0.17 -22.50
CA VAL A 19 -2.24 -0.49 -21.53
C VAL A 19 -3.08 0.53 -20.78
N ASN A 20 -2.49 1.63 -20.30
CA ASN A 20 -3.23 2.66 -19.57
C ASN A 20 -4.25 3.41 -20.43
N LEU A 21 -3.98 3.61 -21.72
CA LEU A 21 -4.96 4.19 -22.65
C LEU A 21 -6.20 3.30 -22.77
N VAL A 22 -6.01 1.99 -22.91
CA VAL A 22 -7.11 1.02 -22.93
C VAL A 22 -7.85 1.03 -21.59
N PHE A 23 -7.14 0.99 -20.47
CA PHE A 23 -7.74 0.94 -19.14
C PHE A 23 -8.53 2.21 -18.81
N GLN A 24 -8.03 3.38 -19.21
CA GLN A 24 -8.77 4.64 -19.09
C GLN A 24 -10.05 4.66 -19.92
N ALA A 25 -10.06 4.04 -21.11
CA ALA A 25 -11.30 3.90 -21.90
C ALA A 25 -12.39 3.11 -21.14
N PHE A 26 -11.98 2.12 -20.33
CA PHE A 26 -12.87 1.37 -19.44
C PHE A 26 -13.05 1.98 -18.04
N LYS A 27 -12.49 3.18 -17.79
CA LYS A 27 -12.47 3.87 -16.49
C LYS A 27 -11.85 3.03 -15.36
N LEU A 28 -10.89 2.18 -15.69
CA LEU A 28 -10.13 1.38 -14.73
C LEU A 28 -8.97 2.18 -14.12
N PRO A 29 -8.51 1.81 -12.91
CA PRO A 29 -7.36 2.44 -12.25
C PRO A 29 -6.07 2.24 -13.05
N VAL A 30 -5.25 3.30 -13.12
CA VAL A 30 -3.95 3.30 -13.82
C VAL A 30 -2.99 2.27 -13.19
N ILE A 31 -3.09 2.04 -11.87
CA ILE A 31 -2.29 1.04 -11.14
C ILE A 31 -2.44 -0.36 -11.73
N LEU A 32 -3.66 -0.75 -12.13
CA LEU A 32 -3.85 -2.02 -12.82
C LEU A 32 -3.11 -2.08 -14.14
N GLY A 33 -3.09 -0.98 -14.90
CA GLY A 33 -2.37 -0.93 -16.16
C GLY A 33 -0.86 -1.09 -15.98
N TYR A 34 -0.28 -0.50 -14.93
CA TYR A 34 1.12 -0.74 -14.56
C TYR A 34 1.39 -2.20 -14.19
N LEU A 35 0.53 -2.83 -13.39
CA LEU A 35 0.65 -4.24 -13.02
C LEU A 35 0.58 -5.16 -14.24
N ILE A 36 -0.42 -4.98 -15.10
CA ILE A 36 -0.60 -5.79 -16.33
C ILE A 36 0.55 -5.56 -17.32
N ALA A 37 1.02 -4.31 -17.45
CA ALA A 37 2.23 -4.04 -18.22
C ALA A 37 3.40 -4.84 -17.66
N GLY A 38 3.67 -4.77 -16.36
CA GLY A 38 4.72 -5.54 -15.67
C GLY A 38 4.65 -7.04 -15.92
N ILE A 39 3.46 -7.65 -15.86
CA ILE A 39 3.25 -9.06 -16.20
C ILE A 39 3.68 -9.34 -17.66
N GLY A 40 3.32 -8.45 -18.58
CA GLY A 40 3.64 -8.58 -20.00
C GLY A 40 5.13 -8.41 -20.33
N ILE A 41 5.80 -7.39 -19.80
CA ILE A 41 7.23 -7.10 -20.08
C ILE A 41 8.19 -7.92 -19.20
N GLY A 42 7.73 -8.43 -18.07
CA GLY A 42 8.53 -9.17 -17.10
C GLY A 42 9.06 -10.51 -17.62
N PRO A 43 9.91 -11.18 -16.82
CA PRO A 43 10.61 -12.41 -17.22
C PRO A 43 9.66 -13.58 -17.51
N HIS A 44 8.47 -13.58 -16.90
CA HIS A 44 7.45 -14.61 -17.09
C HIS A 44 6.46 -14.32 -18.22
N GLY A 45 6.52 -13.12 -18.82
CA GLY A 45 5.69 -12.72 -19.95
C GLY A 45 6.46 -12.80 -21.27
N LEU A 46 6.78 -11.65 -21.86
CA LEU A 46 7.57 -11.52 -23.08
C LEU A 46 9.09 -11.66 -22.83
N GLY A 47 9.54 -11.61 -21.56
CA GLY A 47 10.95 -11.77 -21.21
C GLY A 47 11.84 -10.62 -21.70
N LEU A 48 11.27 -9.44 -21.93
CA LEU A 48 11.99 -8.28 -22.47
C LEU A 48 12.90 -7.62 -21.43
N ILE A 49 12.56 -7.79 -20.16
CA ILE A 49 13.35 -7.34 -19.02
C ILE A 49 13.91 -8.57 -18.31
N THR A 50 15.23 -8.73 -18.37
CA THR A 50 15.93 -9.82 -17.69
C THR A 50 16.54 -9.39 -16.35
N ASP A 51 16.88 -8.10 -16.19
CA ASP A 51 17.40 -7.55 -14.94
C ASP A 51 16.26 -6.95 -14.10
N THR A 52 15.54 -7.82 -13.41
CA THR A 52 14.45 -7.41 -12.53
C THR A 52 14.94 -6.67 -11.29
N HIS A 53 16.18 -6.93 -10.86
CA HIS A 53 16.75 -6.37 -9.64
C HIS A 53 17.03 -4.87 -9.79
N ALA A 54 17.59 -4.44 -10.92
CA ALA A 54 17.82 -3.01 -11.17
C ALA A 54 16.50 -2.20 -11.16
N ILE A 55 15.43 -2.75 -11.75
CA ILE A 55 14.11 -2.10 -11.75
C ILE A 55 13.52 -2.07 -10.33
N GLN A 56 13.67 -3.15 -9.57
CA GLN A 56 13.19 -3.22 -8.19
C GLN A 56 13.85 -2.17 -7.29
N GLN A 57 15.17 -1.98 -7.40
CA GLN A 57 15.88 -0.94 -6.65
C GLN A 57 15.40 0.48 -6.98
N ILE A 58 15.09 0.76 -8.25
CA ILE A 58 14.51 2.06 -8.63
C ILE A 58 13.07 2.19 -8.13
N ALA A 59 12.30 1.10 -8.19
CA ALA A 59 10.93 1.02 -7.71
C ALA A 59 10.78 1.28 -6.20
N GLU A 60 11.79 0.94 -5.39
CA GLU A 60 11.80 1.26 -3.97
C GLU A 60 11.69 2.76 -3.70
N PHE A 61 12.31 3.61 -4.52
CA PHE A 61 12.12 5.06 -4.44
C PHE A 61 10.67 5.48 -4.69
N GLY A 62 9.93 4.72 -5.49
CA GLY A 62 8.49 4.91 -5.68
C GLY A 62 7.71 4.70 -4.39
N VAL A 63 8.01 3.64 -3.64
CA VAL A 63 7.42 3.39 -2.31
C VAL A 63 7.83 4.50 -1.34
N VAL A 64 9.07 4.96 -1.39
CA VAL A 64 9.55 6.07 -0.55
C VAL A 64 8.74 7.34 -0.80
N LEU A 65 8.59 7.77 -2.05
CA LEU A 65 7.81 8.98 -2.37
C LEU A 65 6.31 8.81 -2.12
N LEU A 66 5.78 7.59 -2.31
CA LEU A 66 4.41 7.25 -1.93
C LEU A 66 4.22 7.46 -0.43
N MET A 67 5.08 6.86 0.39
CA MET A 67 5.03 6.93 1.85
C MET A 67 5.22 8.35 2.36
N PHE A 68 6.13 9.10 1.75
CA PHE A 68 6.30 10.52 2.02
C PHE A 68 5.00 11.30 1.76
N THR A 69 4.36 11.06 0.62
CA THR A 69 3.11 11.74 0.25
C THR A 69 1.97 11.37 1.19
N ILE A 70 1.84 10.10 1.56
CA ILE A 70 0.83 9.67 2.54
C ILE A 70 1.08 10.35 3.89
N GLY A 71 2.36 10.46 4.30
CA GLY A 71 2.75 11.24 5.46
C GLY A 71 2.30 12.70 5.35
N LEU A 72 2.48 13.36 4.21
CA LEU A 72 1.99 14.74 3.97
C LEU A 72 0.47 14.85 4.06
N GLU A 73 -0.24 13.80 3.61
CA GLU A 73 -1.69 13.76 3.62
C GLU A 73 -2.29 13.49 5.00
N PHE A 74 -1.50 12.87 5.88
CA PHE A 74 -1.86 12.53 7.25
C PHE A 74 -2.36 13.75 8.02
N SER A 75 -3.47 13.59 8.73
CA SER A 75 -4.10 14.66 9.49
C SER A 75 -4.59 14.13 10.83
N LEU A 76 -3.92 14.55 11.92
CA LEU A 76 -4.35 14.23 13.28
C LEU A 76 -5.76 14.73 13.56
N THR A 77 -6.11 15.94 13.08
CA THR A 77 -7.45 16.51 13.22
C THR A 77 -8.51 15.60 12.61
N ARG A 78 -8.26 15.07 11.40
CA ARG A 78 -9.20 14.17 10.72
C ARG A 78 -9.34 12.83 11.45
N LEU A 79 -8.26 12.28 11.98
CA LEU A 79 -8.30 11.04 12.78
C LEU A 79 -9.14 11.22 14.05
N ILE A 80 -9.00 12.35 14.74
CA ILE A 80 -9.78 12.64 15.96
C ILE A 80 -11.26 12.82 15.61
N GLN A 81 -11.58 13.52 14.51
CA GLN A 81 -12.95 13.67 14.03
C GLN A 81 -13.61 12.33 13.68
N LEU A 82 -12.84 11.41 13.09
CA LEU A 82 -13.30 10.06 12.69
C LEU A 82 -12.91 8.97 13.70
N ARG A 83 -12.62 9.32 14.95
CA ARG A 83 -12.02 8.41 15.95
C ARG A 83 -12.74 7.06 16.11
N TYR A 84 -14.07 7.04 15.99
CA TYR A 84 -14.84 5.81 16.12
C TYR A 84 -14.71 4.92 14.87
N PRO A 85 -15.05 5.37 13.64
CA PRO A 85 -14.74 4.63 12.42
C PRO A 85 -13.28 4.17 12.30
N VAL A 86 -12.32 5.02 12.71
CA VAL A 86 -10.89 4.74 12.62
C VAL A 86 -10.46 3.69 13.63
N PHE A 87 -10.52 3.99 14.93
CA PHE A 87 -9.89 3.15 15.95
C PHE A 87 -10.75 1.95 16.37
N VAL A 88 -12.07 2.05 16.29
CA VAL A 88 -12.97 0.95 16.65
C VAL A 88 -13.14 0.04 15.45
N LEU A 89 -13.79 0.52 14.37
CA LEU A 89 -14.09 -0.32 13.22
C LEU A 89 -12.82 -0.70 12.44
N GLY A 90 -11.96 0.27 12.12
CA GLY A 90 -10.68 0.01 11.44
C GLY A 90 -9.72 -0.85 12.25
N GLY A 91 -9.56 -0.54 13.54
CA GLY A 91 -8.76 -1.34 14.47
C GLY A 91 -9.21 -2.79 14.57
N MET A 92 -10.51 -3.01 14.81
CA MET A 92 -11.08 -4.35 14.85
C MET A 92 -10.94 -5.06 13.50
N GLN A 93 -11.13 -4.35 12.38
CA GLN A 93 -11.01 -4.95 11.06
C GLN A 93 -9.60 -5.49 10.82
N VAL A 94 -8.56 -4.67 11.02
CA VAL A 94 -7.18 -5.08 10.78
C VAL A 94 -6.78 -6.23 11.70
N ILE A 95 -6.98 -6.08 13.01
CA ILE A 95 -6.59 -7.09 14.01
C ILE A 95 -7.31 -8.42 13.76
N THR A 96 -8.63 -8.38 13.53
CA THR A 96 -9.43 -9.59 13.33
C THR A 96 -9.10 -10.25 11.99
N SER A 97 -8.83 -9.47 10.93
CA SER A 97 -8.42 -10.03 9.64
C SER A 97 -7.07 -10.75 9.75
N ILE A 98 -6.11 -10.17 10.47
CA ILE A 98 -4.81 -10.80 10.74
C ILE A 98 -5.02 -12.07 11.57
N ALA A 99 -5.77 -11.99 12.67
CA ALA A 99 -6.00 -13.13 13.56
C ALA A 99 -6.67 -14.31 12.83
N ILE A 100 -7.70 -14.06 12.04
CA ILE A 100 -8.38 -15.10 11.25
C ILE A 100 -7.41 -15.71 10.23
N THR A 101 -6.64 -14.88 9.53
CA THR A 101 -5.67 -15.37 8.53
C THR A 101 -4.59 -16.22 9.18
N VAL A 102 -4.09 -15.81 10.35
CA VAL A 102 -3.12 -16.60 11.14
C VAL A 102 -3.73 -17.93 11.56
N LEU A 103 -4.94 -17.94 12.12
CA LEU A 103 -5.63 -19.17 12.53
C LEU A 103 -5.82 -20.13 11.36
N ILE A 104 -6.28 -19.62 10.21
CA ILE A 104 -6.44 -20.41 8.99
C ILE A 104 -5.08 -20.97 8.54
N GLY A 105 -4.04 -20.14 8.47
CA GLY A 105 -2.69 -20.57 8.08
C GLY A 105 -2.12 -21.66 8.98
N LEU A 106 -2.31 -21.54 10.30
CA LEU A 106 -1.92 -22.57 11.26
C LEU A 106 -2.69 -23.88 11.06
N CYS A 107 -3.99 -23.83 10.71
CA CYS A 107 -4.75 -25.03 10.33
C CYS A 107 -4.18 -25.72 9.09
N PHE A 108 -3.62 -24.96 8.15
CA PHE A 108 -2.90 -25.47 6.97
C PHE A 108 -1.42 -25.79 7.22
N LYS A 109 -0.98 -25.79 8.50
CA LYS A 109 0.41 -26.07 8.91
C LYS A 109 1.44 -25.08 8.34
N MET A 110 1.02 -23.87 7.98
CA MET A 110 1.93 -22.79 7.63
C MET A 110 2.71 -22.32 8.86
N LYS A 111 3.90 -21.75 8.66
CA LYS A 111 4.62 -21.13 9.78
C LYS A 111 3.85 -19.92 10.27
N LEU A 112 4.00 -19.61 11.56
CA LEU A 112 3.37 -18.43 12.18
C LEU A 112 3.74 -17.15 11.44
N VAL A 113 5.03 -16.99 11.10
CA VAL A 113 5.58 -15.83 10.38
C VAL A 113 4.94 -15.69 9.00
N GLU A 114 4.86 -16.77 8.23
CA GLU A 114 4.25 -16.79 6.89
C GLU A 114 2.76 -16.38 6.96
N SER A 115 2.02 -16.96 7.90
CA SER A 115 0.59 -16.70 8.08
C SER A 115 0.32 -15.26 8.54
N LEU A 116 1.20 -14.73 9.40
CA LEU A 116 1.13 -13.35 9.88
C LEU A 116 1.34 -12.35 8.73
N VAL A 117 2.35 -12.58 7.89
CA VAL A 117 2.63 -11.75 6.71
C VAL A 117 1.44 -11.76 5.74
N ILE A 118 0.85 -12.92 5.45
CA ILE A 118 -0.36 -12.98 4.59
C ILE A 118 -1.52 -12.21 5.26
N GLY A 119 -1.67 -12.31 6.58
CA GLY A 119 -2.64 -11.53 7.34
C GLY A 119 -2.45 -10.02 7.17
N PHE A 120 -1.21 -9.53 7.21
CA PHE A 120 -0.88 -8.14 6.94
C PHE A 120 -1.30 -7.74 5.52
N VAL A 121 -0.93 -8.54 4.51
CA VAL A 121 -1.27 -8.29 3.11
C VAL A 121 -2.79 -8.19 2.89
N VAL A 122 -3.54 -9.18 3.36
CA VAL A 122 -5.00 -9.28 3.13
C VAL A 122 -5.79 -8.24 3.94
N SER A 123 -5.26 -7.80 5.08
CA SER A 123 -5.91 -6.78 5.90
C SER A 123 -6.06 -5.42 5.19
N MET A 124 -5.20 -5.12 4.21
CA MET A 124 -5.13 -3.83 3.50
C MET A 124 -6.12 -3.72 2.34
N SER A 125 -6.75 -2.56 2.18
CA SER A 125 -7.61 -2.17 1.04
C SER A 125 -6.97 -1.00 0.28
N SER A 126 -7.46 -0.66 -0.93
CA SER A 126 -6.89 0.44 -1.73
C SER A 126 -7.53 1.79 -1.38
N THR A 127 -6.81 2.61 -0.62
CA THR A 127 -7.29 3.96 -0.24
C THR A 127 -7.50 4.86 -1.44
N ALA A 128 -6.52 4.96 -2.35
CA ALA A 128 -6.59 5.86 -3.49
C ALA A 128 -7.73 5.49 -4.45
N LEU A 129 -7.94 4.19 -4.71
CA LEU A 129 -9.04 3.73 -5.54
C LEU A 129 -10.41 4.05 -4.91
N VAL A 130 -10.61 3.62 -3.67
CA VAL A 130 -11.88 3.76 -2.97
C VAL A 130 -12.25 5.23 -2.79
N VAL A 131 -11.33 6.07 -2.33
CA VAL A 131 -11.59 7.50 -2.11
C VAL A 131 -11.89 8.21 -3.43
N LYS A 132 -11.11 7.94 -4.49
CA LYS A 132 -11.35 8.53 -5.82
C LYS A 132 -12.74 8.16 -6.34
N GLN A 133 -13.14 6.91 -6.16
CA GLN A 133 -14.40 6.41 -6.68
C GLN A 133 -15.61 6.90 -5.87
N LEU A 134 -15.53 6.88 -4.53
CA LEU A 134 -16.54 7.50 -3.68
C LEU A 134 -16.69 9.00 -3.97
N SER A 135 -15.59 9.70 -4.24
CA SER A 135 -15.61 11.12 -4.63
C SER A 135 -16.36 11.31 -5.96
N HIS A 136 -16.05 10.50 -6.97
CA HIS A 136 -16.75 10.52 -8.26
C HIS A 136 -18.25 10.19 -8.14
N GLN A 137 -18.66 9.38 -7.15
CA GLN A 137 -20.05 9.05 -6.89
C GLN A 137 -20.73 10.03 -5.92
N ALA A 138 -20.02 11.04 -5.40
CA ALA A 138 -20.46 11.93 -4.33
C ALA A 138 -20.89 11.21 -3.04
N GLU A 139 -20.27 10.06 -2.75
CA GLU A 139 -20.62 9.18 -1.63
C GLU A 139 -19.70 9.36 -0.40
N THR A 140 -18.70 10.25 -0.46
CA THR A 140 -17.69 10.44 0.62
C THR A 140 -18.26 10.93 1.96
N GLN A 141 -19.38 11.67 1.92
CA GLN A 141 -20.04 12.24 3.11
C GLN A 141 -21.20 11.37 3.63
N THR A 142 -21.44 10.21 3.02
CA THR A 142 -22.47 9.29 3.47
C THR A 142 -21.99 8.47 4.68
N LYS A 143 -22.91 7.84 5.43
CA LYS A 143 -22.54 7.03 6.60
C LYS A 143 -21.56 5.89 6.24
N TYR A 144 -21.82 5.16 5.15
CA TYR A 144 -20.91 4.09 4.70
C TYR A 144 -19.60 4.64 4.14
N GLY A 145 -19.64 5.79 3.45
CA GLY A 145 -18.44 6.47 2.96
C GLY A 145 -17.51 6.91 4.09
N ILE A 146 -18.06 7.52 5.14
CA ILE A 146 -17.32 7.91 6.35
C ILE A 146 -16.74 6.67 7.06
N ASN A 147 -17.53 5.59 7.19
CA ASN A 147 -17.05 4.34 7.79
C ASN A 147 -15.89 3.74 6.99
N THR A 148 -16.06 3.65 5.67
CA THR A 148 -15.05 3.13 4.75
C THR A 148 -13.76 3.95 4.83
N ILE A 149 -13.86 5.28 4.76
CA ILE A 149 -12.70 6.18 4.90
C ILE A 149 -12.04 6.00 6.27
N GLY A 150 -12.82 5.83 7.33
CA GLY A 150 -12.29 5.58 8.68
C GLY A 150 -11.44 4.32 8.75
N VAL A 151 -11.94 3.20 8.19
CA VAL A 151 -11.19 1.94 8.13
C VAL A 151 -9.91 2.10 7.32
N LEU A 152 -9.97 2.76 6.15
CA LEU A 152 -8.80 3.02 5.30
C LEU A 152 -7.74 3.85 6.04
N LEU A 153 -8.14 4.91 6.74
CA LEU A 153 -7.21 5.73 7.53
C LEU A 153 -6.51 4.91 8.62
N PHE A 154 -7.21 3.96 9.24
CA PHE A 154 -6.58 3.06 10.20
C PHE A 154 -5.62 2.07 9.52
N GLN A 155 -5.98 1.53 8.35
CA GLN A 155 -5.09 0.66 7.57
C GLN A 155 -3.80 1.38 7.16
N ASP A 156 -3.93 2.63 6.67
CA ASP A 156 -2.79 3.48 6.33
C ASP A 156 -1.90 3.75 7.55
N LEU A 157 -2.51 3.99 8.72
CA LEU A 157 -1.77 4.15 9.98
C LEU A 157 -1.10 2.84 10.44
N ALA A 158 -1.79 1.70 10.28
CA ALA A 158 -1.30 0.38 10.66
C ALA A 158 -0.19 -0.14 9.74
N PHE A 159 -0.09 0.39 8.51
CA PHE A 159 0.95 0.01 7.56
C PHE A 159 2.36 0.18 8.14
N ILE A 160 2.62 1.25 8.89
CA ILE A 160 3.94 1.55 9.44
C ILE A 160 4.38 0.52 10.49
N PRO A 161 3.62 0.25 11.58
CA PRO A 161 4.01 -0.79 12.53
C PRO A 161 4.09 -2.17 11.86
N ILE A 162 3.26 -2.44 10.84
CA ILE A 162 3.36 -3.66 10.05
C ILE A 162 4.70 -3.77 9.33
N LEU A 163 5.17 -2.70 8.66
CA LEU A 163 6.49 -2.69 8.03
C LEU A 163 7.62 -2.89 9.04
N VAL A 164 7.53 -2.24 10.20
CA VAL A 164 8.52 -2.43 11.27
C VAL A 164 8.56 -3.89 11.71
N ILE A 165 7.40 -4.52 11.94
CA ILE A 165 7.31 -5.94 12.27
C ILE A 165 7.93 -6.79 11.17
N ILE A 166 7.59 -6.57 9.89
CA ILE A 166 8.16 -7.33 8.77
C ILE A 166 9.69 -7.21 8.72
N SER A 167 10.23 -6.00 8.87
CA SER A 167 11.69 -5.79 8.90
C SER A 167 12.38 -6.41 10.11
N SER A 168 11.67 -6.65 11.21
CA SER A 168 12.20 -7.40 12.35
C SER A 168 12.13 -8.92 12.19
N LEU A 169 11.28 -9.41 11.27
CA LEU A 169 11.13 -10.83 10.99
C LEU A 169 12.22 -11.32 10.01
N SER A 170 12.81 -10.42 9.23
CA SER A 170 14.02 -10.71 8.44
C SER A 170 15.22 -10.85 9.36
N GLY A 171 15.74 -12.08 9.51
CA GLY A 171 16.96 -12.36 10.28
C GLY A 171 16.78 -13.12 11.61
N ILE A 172 15.64 -13.80 11.83
CA ILE A 172 15.41 -14.66 13.02
C ILE A 172 16.21 -15.99 12.92
N ASP A 173 17.52 -15.91 12.71
CA ASP A 173 18.32 -17.13 12.65
C ASP A 173 19.07 -17.42 13.95
N GLN A 174 19.41 -16.45 14.82
CA GLN A 174 20.29 -16.75 15.97
C GLN A 174 20.08 -15.92 17.27
N THR A 175 19.09 -15.03 17.34
CA THR A 175 18.84 -14.21 18.56
C THR A 175 17.49 -14.53 19.22
N PRO A 176 17.38 -14.44 20.55
CA PRO A 176 16.10 -14.61 21.24
C PRO A 176 15.10 -13.57 20.73
N LEU A 177 13.90 -14.01 20.35
CA LEU A 177 12.86 -13.17 19.75
C LEU A 177 12.59 -11.89 20.57
N TRP A 178 12.66 -11.98 21.90
CA TRP A 178 12.46 -10.85 22.80
C TRP A 178 13.58 -9.79 22.73
N GLU A 179 14.84 -10.19 22.52
CA GLU A 179 15.97 -9.27 22.37
C GLU A 179 15.87 -8.54 21.03
N THR A 180 15.60 -9.28 19.95
CA THR A 180 15.41 -8.71 18.60
C THR A 180 14.28 -7.69 18.60
N LEU A 181 13.12 -8.04 19.17
CA LEU A 181 11.98 -7.13 19.27
C LEU A 181 12.30 -5.88 20.10
N THR A 182 13.00 -6.03 21.23
CA THR A 182 13.33 -4.89 22.11
C THR A 182 14.30 -3.93 21.43
N TRP A 183 15.34 -4.45 20.76
CA TRP A 183 16.30 -3.63 20.01
C TRP A 183 15.66 -2.97 18.79
N SER A 184 14.82 -3.69 18.05
CA SER A 184 14.07 -3.12 16.92
C SER A 184 13.12 -2.01 17.38
N PHE A 185 12.42 -2.19 18.50
CA PHE A 185 11.54 -1.17 19.07
C PHE A 185 12.33 0.08 19.50
N LEU A 186 13.47 -0.11 20.19
CA LEU A 186 14.29 0.99 20.67
C LEU A 186 14.92 1.78 19.52
N ARG A 187 15.44 1.08 18.50
CA ARG A 187 15.89 1.72 17.26
C ARG A 187 14.75 2.48 16.62
N GLY A 188 13.57 1.87 16.50
CA GLY A 188 12.34 2.48 15.95
C GLY A 188 11.99 3.79 16.62
N LEU A 189 11.92 3.78 17.95
CA LEU A 189 11.67 4.96 18.76
C LEU A 189 12.73 6.05 18.54
N LEU A 190 14.01 5.66 18.51
CA LEU A 190 15.13 6.58 18.27
C LEU A 190 15.05 7.20 16.87
N ALA A 191 14.73 6.43 15.83
CA ALA A 191 14.53 6.95 14.47
C ALA A 191 13.39 7.95 14.41
N ILE A 192 12.25 7.64 15.05
CA ILE A 192 11.10 8.55 15.15
C ILE A 192 11.52 9.85 15.81
N VAL A 193 12.14 9.79 17.00
CA VAL A 193 12.57 10.98 17.74
C VAL A 193 13.59 11.80 16.93
N LEU A 194 14.57 11.16 16.30
CA LEU A 194 15.57 11.85 15.48
C LEU A 194 14.96 12.57 14.29
N ILE A 195 14.09 11.90 13.52
CA ILE A 195 13.44 12.51 12.36
C ILE A 195 12.54 13.65 12.81
N LEU A 196 11.74 13.44 13.85
CA LEU A 196 10.88 14.47 14.44
C LEU A 196 11.65 15.66 15.01
N ALA A 197 12.85 15.45 15.55
CA ALA A 197 13.72 16.53 16.01
C ALA A 197 14.33 17.29 14.83
N ILE A 198 14.89 16.58 13.85
CA ILE A 198 15.53 17.15 12.65
C ILE A 198 14.51 17.96 11.85
N GLY A 199 13.30 17.45 11.62
CA GLY A 199 12.33 18.20 10.83
C GLY A 199 11.83 19.47 11.52
N ARG A 200 11.71 19.46 12.86
CA ARG A 200 11.27 20.63 13.61
C ARG A 200 12.37 21.69 13.70
N TRP A 201 13.62 21.30 13.95
CA TRP A 201 14.70 22.24 14.22
C TRP A 201 15.54 22.60 12.99
N LEU A 202 15.72 21.70 12.03
CA LEU A 202 16.54 21.92 10.84
C LEU A 202 15.68 22.23 9.62
N LEU A 203 14.65 21.41 9.35
CA LEU A 203 13.93 21.50 8.08
C LEU A 203 12.99 22.70 8.03
N GLN A 204 12.21 22.98 9.08
CA GLN A 204 11.33 24.16 9.08
C GLN A 204 12.09 25.48 8.78
N PRO A 205 13.22 25.82 9.44
CA PRO A 205 14.00 27.01 9.09
C PRO A 205 14.60 26.97 7.68
N LEU A 206 15.03 25.79 7.22
CA LEU A 206 15.57 25.59 5.87
C LEU A 206 14.51 25.95 4.81
N PHE A 207 13.29 25.42 4.93
CA PHE A 207 12.19 25.71 3.99
C PHE A 207 11.82 27.21 3.98
N HIS A 208 11.81 27.88 5.14
CA HIS A 208 11.59 29.32 5.19
C HIS A 208 12.71 30.12 4.49
N ARG A 209 13.97 29.69 4.60
CA ARG A 209 15.09 30.34 3.89
C ARG A 209 14.99 30.13 2.39
N ILE A 210 14.67 28.93 1.95
CA ILE A 210 14.60 28.58 0.52
C ILE A 210 13.40 29.25 -0.15
N LYS A 211 12.26 29.34 0.54
CA LYS A 211 11.10 30.11 0.06
C LYS A 211 11.44 31.58 -0.20
N LYS A 212 12.36 32.19 0.56
CA LYS A 212 12.82 33.57 0.30
C LYS A 212 13.64 33.70 -0.99
N ILE A 213 14.30 32.62 -1.44
CA ILE A 213 15.05 32.58 -2.70
C ILE A 213 14.08 32.51 -3.91
N ASN A 214 12.84 32.05 -3.68
CA ASN A 214 11.75 32.03 -4.64
C ASN A 214 12.06 31.28 -5.95
N THR A 215 12.83 30.19 -5.86
CA THR A 215 13.11 29.29 -6.99
C THR A 215 12.53 27.90 -6.73
N THR A 216 11.77 27.42 -7.70
CA THR A 216 11.13 26.08 -7.65
C THR A 216 12.14 24.95 -7.61
N GLU A 217 13.27 25.12 -8.30
CA GLU A 217 14.34 24.11 -8.37
C GLU A 217 14.94 23.81 -6.99
N LEU A 218 15.35 24.84 -6.23
CA LEU A 218 15.91 24.66 -4.90
C LEU A 218 14.89 24.08 -3.92
N PHE A 219 13.63 24.48 -4.05
CA PHE A 219 12.55 23.94 -3.23
C PHE A 219 12.35 22.45 -3.51
N THR A 220 12.24 22.06 -4.79
CA THR A 220 12.10 20.66 -5.21
C THR A 220 13.27 19.80 -4.74
N LEU A 221 14.51 20.26 -4.94
CA LEU A 221 15.70 19.56 -4.48
C LEU A 221 15.71 19.37 -2.97
N THR A 222 15.22 20.36 -2.22
CA THR A 222 15.11 20.27 -0.76
C THR A 222 14.08 19.24 -0.34
N VAL A 223 12.91 19.23 -1.00
CA VAL A 223 11.88 18.24 -0.71
C VAL A 223 12.39 16.83 -0.98
N LEU A 224 13.01 16.60 -2.14
CA LEU A 224 13.58 15.29 -2.48
C LEU A 224 14.70 14.89 -1.51
N LEU A 225 15.59 15.83 -1.13
CA LEU A 225 16.63 15.59 -0.15
C LEU A 225 16.05 15.17 1.21
N VAL A 226 14.96 15.81 1.64
CA VAL A 226 14.29 15.45 2.90
C VAL A 226 13.66 14.06 2.81
N ALA A 227 12.88 13.79 1.76
CA ALA A 227 12.18 12.52 1.60
C ALA A 227 13.17 11.35 1.49
N LEU A 228 14.15 11.45 0.58
CA LEU A 228 15.15 10.42 0.35
C LEU A 228 16.18 10.35 1.48
N GLY A 229 16.61 11.48 2.04
CA GLY A 229 17.54 11.54 3.14
C GLY A 229 16.97 10.94 4.42
N SER A 230 15.69 11.17 4.71
CA SER A 230 15.01 10.55 5.87
C SER A 230 14.89 9.03 5.68
N ALA A 231 14.54 8.57 4.48
CA ALA A 231 14.51 7.16 4.14
C ALA A 231 15.88 6.49 4.31
N TRP A 232 16.94 7.14 3.83
CA TRP A 232 18.32 6.68 3.97
C TRP A 232 18.77 6.59 5.44
N ILE A 233 18.44 7.58 6.27
CA ILE A 233 18.73 7.55 7.71
C ILE A 233 18.05 6.33 8.37
N THR A 234 16.77 6.07 8.07
CA THR A 234 16.08 4.91 8.64
C THR A 234 16.64 3.58 8.18
N GLU A 235 17.08 3.46 6.93
CA GLU A 235 17.74 2.24 6.46
C GLU A 235 19.06 1.99 7.17
N LYS A 236 19.87 3.03 7.40
CA LYS A 236 21.11 2.89 8.19
C LYS A 236 20.85 2.46 9.64
N LEU A 237 19.67 2.74 10.18
CA LEU A 237 19.22 2.27 11.50
C LEU A 237 18.62 0.85 11.46
N GLY A 238 18.62 0.19 10.30
CA GLY A 238 18.11 -1.17 10.10
C GLY A 238 16.60 -1.25 9.93
N MET A 239 15.97 -0.20 9.40
CA MET A 239 14.52 -0.15 9.13
C MET A 239 14.24 0.04 7.64
N THR A 240 12.97 -0.07 7.25
CA THR A 240 12.56 0.17 5.86
C THR A 240 12.71 1.63 5.45
N TYR A 241 13.08 1.89 4.20
CA TYR A 241 13.07 3.23 3.60
C TYR A 241 11.73 3.97 3.76
N ALA A 242 10.62 3.23 3.66
CA ALA A 242 9.25 3.70 3.80
C ALA A 242 9.00 4.46 5.12
N LEU A 243 9.58 3.99 6.23
CA LEU A 243 9.36 4.58 7.54
C LEU A 243 9.89 6.02 7.61
N GLY A 244 11.13 6.25 7.16
CA GLY A 244 11.75 7.57 7.24
C GLY A 244 11.05 8.59 6.35
N ALA A 245 10.65 8.16 5.15
CA ALA A 245 9.83 8.97 4.26
C ALA A 245 8.47 9.31 4.87
N PHE A 246 7.77 8.32 5.43
CA PHE A 246 6.46 8.57 6.04
C PHE A 246 6.54 9.57 7.21
N LEU A 247 7.51 9.40 8.11
CA LEU A 247 7.69 10.27 9.26
C LEU A 247 8.03 11.71 8.84
N SER A 248 8.95 11.89 7.89
CA SER A 248 9.26 13.22 7.35
C SER A 248 8.07 13.85 6.62
N GLY A 249 7.25 13.04 5.96
CA GLY A 249 5.96 13.44 5.40
C GLY A 249 5.00 14.00 6.45
N ILE A 250 4.78 13.29 7.58
CA ILE A 250 3.91 13.78 8.67
C ILE A 250 4.35 15.17 9.14
N MET A 251 5.65 15.32 9.37
CA MET A 251 6.20 16.57 9.87
C MET A 251 5.96 17.75 8.94
N LEU A 252 6.15 17.54 7.64
CA LEU A 252 5.97 18.57 6.63
C LEU A 252 4.50 18.78 6.30
N GLY A 253 3.66 17.76 6.48
CA GLY A 253 2.21 17.80 6.31
C GLY A 253 1.49 18.73 7.28
N GLU A 254 2.09 19.04 8.43
CA GLU A 254 1.57 20.03 9.38
C GLU A 254 2.04 21.47 9.12
N THR A 255 2.92 21.68 8.13
CA THR A 255 3.46 23.01 7.81
C THR A 255 2.65 23.74 6.73
N GLU A 256 2.83 25.06 6.62
CA GLU A 256 2.24 25.87 5.55
C GLU A 256 2.71 25.47 4.13
N PHE A 257 3.80 24.71 4.02
CA PHE A 257 4.39 24.28 2.75
C PHE A 257 3.74 23.01 2.20
N ARG A 258 2.89 22.31 2.96
CA ARG A 258 2.31 21.00 2.60
C ARG A 258 1.84 20.92 1.14
N THR A 259 0.97 21.84 0.71
CA THR A 259 0.38 21.80 -0.62
C THR A 259 1.43 21.96 -1.71
N GLN A 260 2.36 22.91 -1.52
CA GLN A 260 3.46 23.14 -2.46
C GLN A 260 4.38 21.90 -2.53
N ILE A 261 4.76 21.33 -1.39
CA ILE A 261 5.56 20.10 -1.31
C ILE A 261 4.86 18.95 -2.05
N GLN A 262 3.55 18.80 -1.88
CA GLN A 262 2.76 17.78 -2.55
C GLN A 262 2.74 17.97 -4.07
N GLU A 263 2.64 19.21 -4.56
CA GLU A 263 2.68 19.53 -5.99
C GLU A 263 4.06 19.23 -6.61
N GLU A 264 5.15 19.58 -5.92
CA GLU A 264 6.52 19.36 -6.43
C GLU A 264 6.93 17.87 -6.46
N VAL A 265 6.49 17.08 -5.47
CA VAL A 265 6.83 15.65 -5.40
C VAL A 265 5.96 14.81 -6.34
N ARG A 266 4.76 15.27 -6.66
CA ARG A 266 3.77 14.50 -7.42
C ARG A 266 4.32 13.90 -8.72
N PRO A 267 5.04 14.62 -9.60
CA PRO A 267 5.56 14.03 -10.85
C PRO A 267 6.51 12.86 -10.59
N PHE A 268 7.42 13.01 -9.61
CA PHE A 268 8.38 11.96 -9.26
C PHE A 268 7.70 10.75 -8.62
N ARG A 269 6.76 11.02 -7.70
CA ARG A 269 5.94 9.99 -7.07
C ARG A 269 5.17 9.20 -8.12
N ASP A 270 4.41 9.86 -8.99
CA ASP A 270 3.54 9.19 -9.96
C ASP A 270 4.36 8.32 -10.94
N LEU A 271 5.52 8.83 -11.38
CA LEU A 271 6.44 8.07 -12.24
C LEU A 271 7.02 6.83 -11.54
N LEU A 272 7.61 7.02 -10.36
CA LEU A 272 8.30 5.96 -9.63
C LEU A 272 7.32 4.93 -9.04
N LEU A 273 6.12 5.36 -8.64
CA LEU A 273 5.02 4.47 -8.25
C LEU A 273 4.57 3.60 -9.42
N GLY A 274 4.52 4.17 -10.63
CA GLY A 274 4.27 3.40 -11.85
C GLY A 274 5.32 2.31 -12.06
N LEU A 275 6.60 2.64 -11.92
CA LEU A 275 7.70 1.66 -11.97
C LEU A 275 7.61 0.60 -10.87
N PHE A 276 7.20 0.99 -9.66
CA PHE A 276 6.95 0.05 -8.56
C PHE A 276 5.88 -0.97 -8.91
N PHE A 277 4.72 -0.54 -9.40
CA PHE A 277 3.67 -1.49 -9.79
C PHE A 277 4.04 -2.32 -11.03
N VAL A 278 4.83 -1.78 -11.96
CA VAL A 278 5.43 -2.60 -13.03
C VAL A 278 6.31 -3.69 -12.43
N SER A 279 7.21 -3.34 -11.49
CA SER A 279 8.09 -4.30 -10.81
C SER A 279 7.30 -5.39 -10.09
N VAL A 280 6.26 -5.02 -9.34
CA VAL A 280 5.34 -5.99 -8.71
C VAL A 280 4.66 -6.88 -9.76
N GLY A 281 4.23 -6.33 -10.89
CA GLY A 281 3.67 -7.09 -11.99
C GLY A 281 4.63 -8.13 -12.56
N MET A 282 5.92 -7.79 -12.66
CA MET A 282 6.96 -8.71 -13.14
C MET A 282 7.16 -9.93 -12.21
N LEU A 283 6.82 -9.81 -10.92
CA LEU A 283 6.88 -10.92 -9.98
C LEU A 283 5.84 -12.02 -10.29
N ALA A 284 4.75 -11.69 -10.98
CA ALA A 284 3.69 -12.65 -11.23
C ALA A 284 4.08 -13.64 -12.34
N ASN A 285 4.13 -14.92 -11.98
CA ASN A 285 4.37 -16.00 -12.92
C ASN A 285 3.04 -16.63 -13.36
N VAL A 286 2.40 -16.02 -14.36
CA VAL A 286 1.09 -16.45 -14.87
C VAL A 286 1.12 -17.86 -15.45
N ALA A 287 2.28 -18.35 -15.92
CA ALA A 287 2.42 -19.71 -16.40
C ALA A 287 2.11 -20.77 -15.32
N THR A 288 2.37 -20.46 -14.05
CA THR A 288 2.07 -21.35 -12.90
C THR A 288 0.61 -21.27 -12.43
N TRP A 289 -0.19 -20.35 -12.98
CA TRP A 289 -1.57 -20.16 -12.51
C TRP A 289 -2.46 -21.33 -12.88
N GLY A 290 -2.17 -22.08 -13.94
CA GLY A 290 -2.94 -23.28 -14.27
C GLY A 290 -2.93 -24.31 -13.13
N GLU A 291 -1.78 -24.50 -12.49
CA GLU A 291 -1.60 -25.46 -11.39
C GLU A 291 -2.08 -24.90 -10.04
N THR A 292 -1.92 -23.59 -9.83
CA THR A 292 -2.24 -22.92 -8.56
C THR A 292 -3.62 -22.25 -8.54
N TRP A 293 -4.38 -22.31 -9.66
CA TRP A 293 -5.66 -21.61 -9.83
C TRP A 293 -6.65 -21.90 -8.72
N PHE A 294 -6.71 -23.15 -8.28
CA PHE A 294 -7.59 -23.55 -7.18
C PHE A 294 -7.31 -22.76 -5.90
N TRP A 295 -6.04 -22.62 -5.53
CA TRP A 295 -5.62 -21.85 -4.36
C TRP A 295 -5.78 -20.34 -4.55
N ILE A 296 -5.54 -19.84 -5.76
CA ILE A 296 -5.80 -18.43 -6.12
C ILE A 296 -7.30 -18.13 -5.94
N ALA A 297 -8.17 -18.98 -6.47
CA ALA A 297 -9.62 -18.80 -6.39
C ALA A 297 -10.13 -18.86 -4.95
N ILE A 298 -9.63 -19.78 -4.13
CA ILE A 298 -9.97 -19.85 -2.69
C ILE A 298 -9.50 -18.60 -1.97
N THR A 299 -8.26 -18.17 -2.19
CA THR A 299 -7.70 -16.97 -1.55
C THR A 299 -8.45 -15.72 -1.98
N LEU A 300 -8.75 -15.59 -3.27
CA LEU A 300 -9.57 -14.51 -3.83
C LEU A 300 -10.95 -14.46 -3.17
N PHE A 301 -11.62 -15.61 -3.05
CA PHE A 301 -12.91 -15.71 -2.39
C PHE A 301 -12.82 -15.34 -0.91
N ALA A 302 -11.81 -15.84 -0.20
CA ALA A 302 -11.57 -15.53 1.20
C ALA A 302 -11.30 -14.04 1.42
N VAL A 303 -10.51 -13.40 0.55
CA VAL A 303 -10.27 -11.95 0.58
C VAL A 303 -11.56 -11.21 0.29
N MET A 304 -12.18 -11.40 -0.88
CA MET A 304 -13.32 -10.58 -1.30
C MET A 304 -14.57 -10.83 -0.45
N VAL A 305 -14.93 -12.09 -0.21
CA VAL A 305 -16.16 -12.43 0.52
C VAL A 305 -15.89 -12.47 2.02
N GLY A 306 -14.80 -13.11 2.46
CA GLY A 306 -14.49 -13.23 3.89
C GLY A 306 -14.22 -11.87 4.54
N LYS A 307 -13.41 -11.01 3.92
CA LYS A 307 -13.15 -9.65 4.44
C LYS A 307 -14.42 -8.79 4.41
N SER A 308 -15.20 -8.88 3.33
CA SER A 308 -16.47 -8.16 3.23
C SER A 308 -17.42 -8.56 4.35
N LEU A 309 -17.61 -9.86 4.58
CA LEU A 309 -18.43 -10.39 5.67
C LEU A 309 -17.91 -9.96 7.04
N LEU A 310 -16.59 -10.02 7.26
CA LEU A 310 -15.97 -9.56 8.50
C LEU A 310 -16.30 -8.09 8.77
N ILE A 311 -16.17 -7.21 7.76
CA ILE A 311 -16.46 -5.78 7.89
C ILE A 311 -17.94 -5.55 8.15
N ILE A 312 -18.82 -6.30 7.47
CA ILE A 312 -20.28 -6.22 7.68
C ILE A 312 -20.62 -6.57 9.14
N LEU A 313 -20.08 -7.68 9.65
CA LEU A 313 -20.35 -8.14 11.01
C LEU A 313 -19.80 -7.16 12.04
N LEU A 314 -18.56 -6.68 11.88
CA LEU A 314 -17.96 -5.69 12.79
C LEU A 314 -18.71 -4.36 12.74
N SER A 315 -19.17 -3.93 11.57
CA SER A 315 -19.96 -2.71 11.42
C SER A 315 -21.33 -2.83 12.09
N GLN A 316 -22.01 -3.97 11.96
CA GLN A 316 -23.28 -4.21 12.64
C GLN A 316 -23.10 -4.32 14.17
N ALA A 317 -22.04 -4.99 14.63
CA ALA A 317 -21.69 -5.08 16.05
C ALA A 317 -21.35 -3.70 16.64
N SER A 318 -20.86 -2.77 15.81
CA SER A 318 -20.61 -1.37 16.16
C SER A 318 -21.87 -0.48 16.11
N GLY A 319 -23.05 -1.04 15.84
CA GLY A 319 -24.34 -0.33 15.89
C GLY A 319 -24.76 0.37 14.59
N TYR A 320 -24.07 0.14 13.47
CA TYR A 320 -24.49 0.67 12.17
C TYR A 320 -25.65 -0.14 11.58
N ASP A 321 -26.48 0.51 10.75
CA ASP A 321 -27.59 -0.14 10.06
C ASP A 321 -27.11 -1.12 8.98
N ARG A 322 -27.96 -2.10 8.64
CA ARG A 322 -27.58 -3.18 7.70
C ARG A 322 -27.15 -2.67 6.32
N GLU A 323 -27.75 -1.60 5.83
CA GLU A 323 -27.38 -1.04 4.52
C GLU A 323 -26.00 -0.41 4.58
N THR A 324 -25.75 0.43 5.59
CA THR A 324 -24.43 1.03 5.84
C THR A 324 -23.35 -0.05 5.95
N SER A 325 -23.57 -1.07 6.77
CA SER A 325 -22.59 -2.16 6.97
C SER A 325 -22.32 -2.95 5.69
N LEU A 326 -23.37 -3.28 4.94
CA LEU A 326 -23.26 -4.03 3.68
C LEU A 326 -22.48 -3.25 2.63
N ARG A 327 -22.79 -1.96 2.45
CA ARG A 327 -22.09 -1.10 1.50
C ARG A 327 -20.63 -0.92 1.90
N SER A 328 -20.34 -0.64 3.18
CA SER A 328 -18.95 -0.53 3.67
C SER A 328 -18.14 -1.81 3.45
N GLY A 329 -18.74 -2.98 3.69
CA GLY A 329 -18.08 -4.26 3.44
C GLY A 329 -17.83 -4.56 1.97
N ILE A 330 -18.74 -4.19 1.06
CA ILE A 330 -18.56 -4.37 -0.39
C ILE A 330 -17.43 -3.47 -0.90
N ILE A 331 -17.37 -2.22 -0.43
CA ILE A 331 -16.40 -1.22 -0.88
C ILE A 331 -14.97 -1.55 -0.39
N LEU A 332 -14.82 -2.27 0.71
CA LEU A 332 -13.51 -2.61 1.30
C LEU A 332 -13.06 -4.05 1.01
N ALA A 333 -13.76 -4.76 0.13
CA ALA A 333 -13.57 -6.18 -0.12
C ALA A 333 -12.21 -6.51 -0.76
N GLU A 334 -11.66 -5.61 -1.57
CA GLU A 334 -10.41 -5.86 -2.29
C GLU A 334 -9.13 -5.76 -1.44
N GLY A 335 -8.05 -6.26 -2.03
CA GLY A 335 -6.69 -5.96 -1.60
C GLY A 335 -6.26 -4.52 -1.95
N GLY A 336 -5.24 -4.01 -1.24
CA GLY A 336 -4.73 -2.66 -1.41
C GLY A 336 -3.36 -2.57 -2.07
N GLU A 337 -3.00 -1.35 -2.47
CA GLU A 337 -1.67 -0.95 -2.94
C GLU A 337 -0.57 -1.32 -1.94
N PHE A 338 -0.86 -1.12 -0.66
CA PHE A 338 0.01 -1.50 0.45
C PHE A 338 0.12 -3.02 0.62
N GLY A 339 -0.92 -3.77 0.28
CA GLY A 339 -0.84 -5.23 0.24
C GLY A 339 0.21 -5.71 -0.76
N PHE A 340 0.28 -5.09 -1.94
CA PHE A 340 1.33 -5.38 -2.93
C PHE A 340 2.73 -5.03 -2.43
N ALA A 341 2.90 -3.88 -1.76
CA ALA A 341 4.18 -3.49 -1.17
C ALA A 341 4.65 -4.43 -0.07
N ILE A 342 3.78 -4.79 0.87
CA ILE A 342 4.05 -5.77 1.93
C ILE A 342 4.45 -7.11 1.32
N LEU A 343 3.73 -7.57 0.30
CA LEU A 343 4.01 -8.84 -0.36
C LEU A 343 5.36 -8.84 -1.09
N ALA A 344 5.66 -7.78 -1.83
CA ALA A 344 6.94 -7.63 -2.54
C ALA A 344 8.11 -7.65 -1.55
N ILE A 345 8.03 -6.88 -0.47
CA ILE A 345 9.06 -6.83 0.59
C ILE A 345 9.22 -8.21 1.24
N ALA A 346 8.13 -8.91 1.53
CA ALA A 346 8.20 -10.23 2.17
C ALA A 346 8.79 -11.32 1.26
N LEU A 347 8.55 -11.23 -0.05
CA LEU A 347 9.15 -12.12 -1.05
C LEU A 347 10.66 -11.83 -1.20
N ASP A 348 11.02 -10.56 -1.30
CA ASP A 348 12.40 -10.12 -1.44
C ASP A 348 13.28 -10.54 -0.23
N ASN A 349 12.75 -10.37 0.98
CA ASN A 349 13.41 -10.77 2.22
C ASN A 349 13.26 -12.28 2.53
N GLN A 350 12.70 -13.07 1.61
CA GLN A 350 12.48 -14.52 1.75
C GLN A 350 11.69 -14.94 3.00
N ILE A 351 10.90 -14.02 3.55
CA ILE A 351 10.03 -14.26 4.72
C ILE A 351 8.84 -15.14 4.31
N LEU A 352 8.36 -14.94 3.08
CA LEU A 352 7.28 -15.72 2.50
C LEU A 352 7.80 -16.58 1.34
N PRO A 353 7.58 -17.91 1.36
CA PRO A 353 7.87 -18.78 0.23
C PRO A 353 7.20 -18.31 -1.07
N LEU A 354 7.91 -18.43 -2.19
CA LEU A 354 7.42 -17.99 -3.50
C LEU A 354 6.08 -18.64 -3.88
N SER A 355 5.85 -19.90 -3.50
CA SER A 355 4.60 -20.62 -3.77
C SER A 355 3.38 -19.92 -3.14
N TYR A 356 3.48 -19.51 -1.86
CA TYR A 356 2.42 -18.75 -1.20
C TYR A 356 2.32 -17.34 -1.78
N GLY A 357 3.46 -16.70 -2.07
CA GLY A 357 3.46 -15.37 -2.64
C GLY A 357 2.79 -15.28 -4.00
N GLN A 358 2.96 -16.28 -4.88
CA GLN A 358 2.27 -16.32 -6.18
C GLN A 358 0.76 -16.45 -6.03
N VAL A 359 0.29 -17.28 -5.09
CA VAL A 359 -1.15 -17.44 -4.81
C VAL A 359 -1.76 -16.13 -4.31
N VAL A 360 -1.10 -15.48 -3.34
CA VAL A 360 -1.56 -14.22 -2.77
C VAL A 360 -1.49 -13.10 -3.80
N LEU A 361 -0.41 -13.01 -4.59
CA LEU A 361 -0.25 -12.02 -5.66
C LEU A 361 -1.36 -12.15 -6.71
N GLY A 362 -1.64 -13.37 -7.18
CA GLY A 362 -2.73 -13.63 -8.12
C GLY A 362 -4.09 -13.24 -7.56
N ALA A 363 -4.38 -13.60 -6.31
CA ALA A 363 -5.62 -13.20 -5.65
C ALA A 363 -5.75 -11.68 -5.49
N LEU A 364 -4.67 -10.99 -5.11
CA LEU A 364 -4.65 -9.53 -5.01
C LEU A 364 -4.90 -8.87 -6.37
N LEU A 365 -4.17 -9.27 -7.42
CA LEU A 365 -4.31 -8.75 -8.79
C LEU A 365 -5.76 -8.86 -9.27
N ILE A 366 -6.35 -10.04 -9.12
CA ILE A 366 -7.73 -10.29 -9.55
C ILE A 366 -8.71 -9.47 -8.69
N SER A 367 -8.54 -9.44 -7.36
CA SER A 367 -9.40 -8.67 -6.46
C SER A 367 -9.37 -7.16 -6.78
N PHE A 368 -8.19 -6.62 -7.05
CA PHE A 368 -7.98 -5.21 -7.40
C PHE A 368 -8.60 -4.89 -8.77
N GLY A 369 -8.62 -5.86 -9.69
CA GLY A 369 -9.34 -5.77 -10.97
C GLY A 369 -10.86 -5.67 -10.80
N PHE A 370 -11.43 -6.39 -9.83
CA PHE A 370 -12.86 -6.37 -9.53
C PHE A 370 -13.31 -5.17 -8.68
N ALA A 371 -12.39 -4.56 -7.93
CA ALA A 371 -12.67 -3.45 -7.01
C ALA A 371 -13.50 -2.31 -7.64
N PRO A 372 -13.15 -1.75 -8.82
CA PRO A 372 -13.92 -0.65 -9.40
C PRO A 372 -15.37 -1.03 -9.69
N ILE A 373 -15.63 -2.28 -10.04
CA ILE A 373 -16.98 -2.78 -10.32
C ILE A 373 -17.77 -2.89 -9.02
N LEU A 374 -17.17 -3.49 -7.98
CA LEU A 374 -17.81 -3.64 -6.67
C LEU A 374 -18.16 -2.29 -6.05
N ILE A 375 -17.22 -1.34 -6.05
CA ILE A 375 -17.45 -0.01 -5.51
C ILE A 375 -18.50 0.71 -6.36
N LYS A 376 -18.48 0.59 -7.69
CA LYS A 376 -19.43 1.30 -8.57
C LYS A 376 -20.87 0.83 -8.35
N TYR A 377 -21.05 -0.47 -8.20
CA TYR A 377 -22.35 -1.11 -8.07
C TYR A 377 -22.71 -1.44 -6.62
N ASN A 378 -22.00 -0.86 -5.64
CA ASN A 378 -22.17 -1.16 -4.22
C ASN A 378 -23.64 -1.06 -3.75
N ALA A 379 -24.37 -0.02 -4.19
CA ALA A 379 -25.78 0.19 -3.85
C ALA A 379 -26.73 -0.84 -4.48
N THR A 380 -26.44 -1.28 -5.71
CA THR A 380 -27.27 -2.27 -6.44
C THR A 380 -27.08 -3.66 -5.83
N ILE A 381 -25.83 -4.01 -5.52
CA ILE A 381 -25.47 -5.26 -4.85
C ILE A 381 -26.13 -5.30 -3.46
N ALA A 382 -26.02 -4.20 -2.71
CA ALA A 382 -26.61 -4.10 -1.37
C ALA A 382 -28.14 -4.28 -1.38
N ARG A 383 -28.85 -3.60 -2.30
CA ARG A 383 -30.31 -3.74 -2.46
C ARG A 383 -30.74 -5.18 -2.76
N LYS A 384 -30.03 -5.83 -3.69
CA LYS A 384 -30.32 -7.23 -4.09
C LYS A 384 -30.15 -8.21 -2.92
N ILE A 385 -29.12 -8.03 -2.08
CA ILE A 385 -28.88 -8.85 -0.88
C ILE A 385 -29.93 -8.57 0.20
N LEU A 386 -30.33 -7.30 0.38
CA LEU A 386 -31.36 -6.90 1.35
C LEU A 386 -32.79 -7.24 0.89
N LYS A 387 -32.96 -7.84 -0.30
CA LYS A 387 -34.26 -8.14 -0.93
C LYS A 387 -35.18 -6.92 -0.97
N ARG A 388 -34.62 -5.74 -1.26
CA ARG A 388 -35.33 -4.47 -1.43
C ARG A 388 -35.25 -3.95 -2.85
#